data_AF-A0A2V9XV83-F1
#
_entry.id   AF-A0A2V9XV83-F1
#
_cell.length_a   1.000
_cell.length_b   1.000
_cell.length_c   1.000
_cell.angle_alpha   90.00
_cell.angle_beta   90.00
_cell.angle_gamma   90.00
#
_symmetry.space_group_name_H-M   'P 1'
#
loop_
_entity.id
_entity.type
_entity.pdbx_description
1 polymer ?
#
loop_
_entity_poly.entity_id
_entity_poly.type
_entity_poly.pdbx_seq_one_letter_code
_entity_poly.pdbx_strand_id
1 'polypeptide(L)'
;METDLLSDSPTSVLAPDLHEATRRRAEEIYVQSGRMPGRDVENWTQAEREIREQAEKGNRRAAIMIRVNGSQYVGEYCPDSADGYVPGEIGVGSSVSVRLKGDKMYVKRPNGRELETTIVQKIR
;
A
#
# COMPACT_ATOMS: atom_id res chain seq x y z
N MET A 1 20.86 2.40 43.50
CA MET A 1 20.69 1.09 42.83
C MET A 1 19.20 1.02 42.51
N GLU A 2 18.83 1.67 41.41
CA GLU A 2 18.49 1.08 40.08
C GLU A 2 16.95 1.01 39.97
N THR A 3 16.31 2.15 39.70
CA THR A 3 15.84 2.66 38.38
C THR A 3 14.71 1.84 37.77
N ASP A 4 13.49 2.35 38.00
CA ASP A 4 12.31 2.27 37.14
C ASP A 4 12.66 2.19 35.65
N LEU A 5 12.18 1.14 34.98
CA LEU A 5 12.00 1.11 33.53
C LEU A 5 10.64 0.49 33.22
N LEU A 6 9.60 1.33 33.31
CA LEU A 6 8.39 1.21 32.51
C LEU A 6 8.81 1.21 31.03
N SER A 7 8.95 0.03 30.42
CA SER A 7 8.98 -0.10 28.97
C SER A 7 7.55 0.05 28.43
N ASP A 8 7.08 1.28 28.36
CA ASP A 8 5.99 1.66 27.45
C ASP A 8 6.50 1.47 26.01
N SER A 9 6.33 0.26 25.49
CA SER A 9 6.50 -0.03 24.07
C SER A 9 5.22 0.40 23.36
N PRO A 10 5.26 1.35 22.41
CA PRO A 10 4.07 1.76 21.67
C PRO A 10 3.76 0.72 20.57
N THR A 11 3.26 -0.45 20.95
CA THR A 11 2.93 -1.50 19.97
C THR A 11 1.73 -2.34 20.40
N SER A 12 0.60 -1.71 20.72
CA SER A 12 -0.63 -2.46 21.03
C SER A 12 -1.91 -1.88 20.43
N VAL A 13 -1.79 -1.18 19.29
CA VAL A 13 -2.97 -0.75 18.51
C VAL A 13 -3.03 -1.34 17.09
N LEU A 14 -1.99 -2.06 16.65
CA LEU A 14 -1.92 -2.72 15.33
C LEU A 14 -2.01 -4.27 15.40
N ALA A 15 -1.70 -4.86 16.56
CA ALA A 15 -1.67 -6.30 16.75
C ALA A 15 -3.03 -7.04 16.63
N PRO A 16 -4.17 -6.50 17.12
CA PRO A 16 -5.45 -7.22 17.01
C PRO A 16 -5.93 -7.33 15.56
N ASP A 17 -5.72 -6.28 14.75
CA ASP A 17 -6.10 -6.26 13.32
C ASP A 17 -5.28 -7.27 12.50
N LEU A 18 -3.97 -7.38 12.77
CA LEU A 18 -3.11 -8.32 12.06
C LEU A 18 -3.48 -9.78 12.33
N HIS A 19 -3.74 -10.13 13.60
CA HIS A 19 -4.10 -11.49 13.97
C HIS A 19 -5.49 -11.88 13.43
N GLU A 20 -6.44 -10.94 13.44
CA GLU A 20 -7.77 -11.15 12.85
C GLU A 20 -7.70 -11.29 11.32
N ALA A 21 -6.94 -10.44 10.64
CA ALA A 21 -6.67 -10.53 9.20
C ALA A 21 -6.01 -11.88 8.83
N THR A 22 -5.05 -12.34 9.64
CA THR A 22 -4.38 -13.62 9.45
C THR A 22 -5.35 -14.78 9.63
N ARG A 23 -6.19 -14.76 10.67
CA ARG A 23 -7.22 -15.78 10.91
C ARG A 23 -8.20 -15.87 9.74
N ARG A 24 -8.75 -14.73 9.31
CA ARG A 24 -9.68 -14.66 8.17
C ARG A 24 -9.04 -15.26 6.92
N ARG A 25 -7.77 -14.91 6.66
CA ARG A 25 -7.06 -15.42 5.49
C ARG A 25 -6.77 -16.93 5.58
N ALA A 26 -6.43 -17.45 6.76
CA ALA A 26 -6.23 -18.88 6.96
C ALA A 26 -7.53 -19.68 6.74
N GLU A 27 -8.67 -19.14 7.16
CA GLU A 27 -9.99 -19.72 6.91
C GLU A 27 -10.33 -19.74 5.41
N GLU A 28 -10.05 -18.65 4.70
CA GLU A 28 -10.22 -18.61 3.25
C GLU A 28 -9.37 -19.69 2.54
N ILE A 29 -8.12 -19.87 2.96
CA ILE A 29 -7.23 -20.92 2.42
C ILE A 29 -7.77 -22.32 2.74
N TYR A 30 -8.26 -22.54 3.96
CA TYR A 30 -8.89 -23.80 4.34
C TYR A 30 -10.11 -24.12 3.46
N VAL A 31 -10.98 -23.13 3.21
CA VAL A 31 -12.14 -23.30 2.33
C VAL A 31 -11.70 -23.55 0.88
N GLN A 32 -10.75 -22.78 0.35
CA GLN A 32 -10.24 -22.92 -1.03
C GLN A 32 -9.55 -24.27 -1.27
N SER A 33 -8.85 -24.79 -0.27
CA SER A 33 -8.19 -26.10 -0.34
C SER A 33 -9.16 -27.28 -0.14
N GLY A 34 -10.47 -27.05 -0.08
CA GLY A 34 -11.47 -28.11 0.06
C GLY A 34 -11.65 -28.60 1.49
N ARG A 35 -11.33 -27.77 2.49
CA ARG A 35 -11.52 -28.05 3.91
C ARG A 35 -10.71 -29.25 4.41
N MET A 36 -9.51 -29.44 3.86
CA MET A 36 -8.61 -30.54 4.26
C MET A 36 -8.20 -30.39 5.74
N PRO A 37 -8.57 -31.34 6.61
CA PRO A 37 -8.19 -31.30 8.02
C PRO A 37 -6.70 -31.59 8.21
N GLY A 38 -6.12 -31.09 9.30
CA GLY A 38 -4.70 -31.32 9.66
C GLY A 38 -3.71 -30.36 8.98
N ARG A 39 -4.20 -29.37 8.25
CA ARG A 39 -3.40 -28.32 7.60
C ARG A 39 -3.50 -26.96 8.28
N ASP A 40 -4.03 -26.90 9.50
CA ASP A 40 -4.32 -25.64 10.18
C ASP A 40 -3.06 -24.78 10.37
N VAL A 41 -1.94 -25.41 10.73
CA VAL A 41 -0.64 -24.74 10.86
C VAL A 41 -0.14 -24.23 9.51
N GLU A 42 -0.26 -25.03 8.44
CA GLU A 42 0.19 -24.65 7.10
C GLU A 42 -0.64 -23.50 6.53
N ASN A 43 -1.97 -23.57 6.68
CA ASN A 43 -2.90 -22.53 6.27
C ASN A 43 -2.64 -21.23 7.04
N TRP A 44 -2.34 -21.33 8.35
CA TRP A 44 -1.96 -20.19 9.17
C TRP A 44 -0.64 -19.57 8.71
N THR A 45 0.42 -20.38 8.53
CA THR A 45 1.73 -19.89 8.07
C THR A 45 1.63 -19.25 6.68
N GLN A 46 0.84 -19.83 5.77
CA GLN A 46 0.60 -19.25 4.46
C GLN A 46 -0.14 -17.91 4.57
N ALA A 47 -1.21 -17.85 5.38
CA ALA A 47 -1.97 -16.62 5.62
C ALA A 47 -1.09 -15.51 6.18
N GLU A 48 -0.28 -15.80 7.19
CA GLU A 48 0.62 -14.83 7.81
C GLU A 48 1.62 -14.26 6.79
N ARG A 49 2.19 -15.11 5.93
CA ARG A 49 3.06 -14.68 4.84
C ARG A 49 2.32 -13.75 3.86
N GLU A 50 1.12 -14.12 3.44
CA GLU A 50 0.33 -13.30 2.50
C GLU A 50 -0.07 -11.95 3.09
N ILE A 51 -0.46 -11.90 4.37
CA ILE A 51 -0.79 -10.65 5.05
C ILE A 51 0.46 -9.78 5.23
N ARG A 52 1.60 -10.38 5.59
CA ARG A 52 2.89 -9.67 5.69
C ARG A 52 3.30 -9.09 4.34
N GLU A 53 3.22 -9.87 3.26
CA GLU A 53 3.52 -9.41 1.90
C GLU A 53 2.59 -8.27 1.47
N GLN A 54 1.30 -8.34 1.79
CA GLN A 54 0.35 -7.26 1.50
C GLN A 54 0.69 -5.98 2.29
N ALA A 55 1.06 -6.11 3.55
CA ALA A 55 1.50 -4.99 4.38
C ALA A 55 2.80 -4.36 3.82
N GLU A 56 3.77 -5.18 3.42
CA GLU A 56 5.03 -4.74 2.81
C GLU A 56 4.82 -4.08 1.44
N LYS A 57 3.97 -4.65 0.57
CA LYS A 57 3.57 -4.06 -0.72
C LYS A 57 2.86 -2.72 -0.52
N GLY A 58 2.00 -2.62 0.49
CA GLY A 58 1.35 -1.37 0.89
C GLY A 58 2.31 -0.31 1.45
N ASN A 59 3.46 -0.75 1.98
CA ASN A 59 4.48 0.12 2.57
C ASN A 59 5.54 0.61 1.56
N ARG A 60 5.72 -0.08 0.43
CA ARG A 60 6.56 0.40 -0.68
C ARG A 60 5.83 1.47 -1.47
N ARG A 61 5.80 2.69 -0.94
CA ARG A 61 5.20 3.84 -1.61
C ARG A 61 6.27 4.66 -2.31
N ALA A 62 6.03 4.96 -3.58
CA ALA A 62 6.78 5.95 -4.33
C ALA A 62 5.92 7.21 -4.49
N ALA A 63 6.54 8.35 -4.77
CA ALA A 63 5.84 9.61 -4.95
C ALA A 63 6.09 10.19 -6.35
N ILE A 64 5.10 10.90 -6.87
CA ILE A 64 5.19 11.73 -8.07
C ILE A 64 4.67 13.13 -7.77
N MET A 65 5.34 14.15 -8.30
CA MET A 65 4.93 15.54 -8.15
C MET A 65 4.40 16.09 -9.47
N ILE A 66 3.19 16.62 -9.47
CA ILE A 66 2.52 17.14 -10.65
C ILE A 66 2.06 18.59 -10.41
N ARG A 67 2.37 19.49 -11.36
CA ARG A 67 1.84 20.86 -11.33
C ARG A 67 0.51 20.93 -12.04
N VAL A 68 -0.50 21.49 -11.36
CA VAL A 68 -1.84 21.77 -11.93
C VAL A 68 -2.21 23.20 -11.55
N ASN A 69 -2.42 24.07 -12.54
CA ASN A 69 -2.86 25.46 -12.38
C ASN A 69 -2.03 26.24 -11.34
N GLY A 70 -0.70 26.09 -11.37
CA GLY A 70 0.23 26.76 -10.45
C GLY A 70 0.45 26.08 -9.10
N SER A 71 -0.42 25.16 -8.68
CA SER A 71 -0.22 24.35 -7.46
C SER A 71 0.57 23.07 -7.76
N GLN A 72 1.43 22.63 -6.84
CA GLN A 72 2.11 21.34 -6.91
C GLN A 72 1.36 20.31 -6.05
N TYR A 73 1.07 19.15 -6.61
CA TYR A 73 0.45 18.02 -5.93
C TYR A 73 1.46 16.90 -5.82
N VAL A 74 1.62 16.35 -4.60
CA VAL A 74 2.40 15.13 -4.35
C VAL A 74 1.42 13.98 -4.25
N GLY A 75 1.52 13.05 -5.20
CA GLY A 75 0.75 11.81 -5.22
C GLY A 75 1.63 10.63 -4.86
N GLU A 76 1.23 9.85 -3.85
CA GLU A 76 1.82 8.55 -3.56
C GLU A 76 1.16 7.45 -4.37
N TYR A 77 1.96 6.48 -4.81
CA TYR A 77 1.49 5.28 -5.49
C TYR A 77 2.31 4.07 -5.07
N CYS A 78 1.72 2.88 -5.20
CA CYS A 78 2.41 1.61 -4.99
C CYS A 78 3.02 1.16 -6.34
N PRO A 79 4.35 1.04 -6.49
CA PRO A 79 4.99 0.63 -7.74
C PRO A 79 4.47 -0.72 -8.25
N ASP A 80 4.19 -1.67 -7.36
CA ASP A 80 3.70 -3.00 -7.70
C ASP A 80 2.29 -2.97 -8.32
N SER A 81 1.50 -1.92 -8.04
CA SER A 81 0.16 -1.70 -8.61
C SER A 81 0.12 -0.61 -9.67
N ALA A 82 1.28 -0.02 -10.02
CA ALA A 82 1.38 1.11 -10.94
C ALA A 82 1.41 0.69 -12.42
N ASP A 83 1.05 -0.56 -12.70
CA ASP A 83 0.96 -1.13 -14.05
C ASP A 83 2.24 -0.89 -14.87
N GLY A 84 3.38 -1.16 -14.23
CA GLY A 84 4.71 -1.00 -14.81
C GLY A 84 5.15 0.45 -15.02
N TYR A 85 4.53 1.44 -14.34
CA TYR A 85 5.05 2.81 -14.33
C TYR A 85 6.45 2.84 -13.72
N VAL A 86 7.37 3.47 -14.44
CA VAL A 86 8.75 3.68 -13.98
C VAL A 86 8.95 5.17 -13.70
N PRO A 87 9.51 5.56 -12.53
CA PRO A 87 9.91 6.95 -12.29
C PRO A 87 10.76 7.49 -13.44
N GLY A 88 10.36 8.63 -13.99
CA GLY A 88 11.01 9.24 -15.17
C GLY A 88 10.36 8.90 -16.52
N GLU A 89 9.44 7.94 -16.59
CA GLU A 89 8.61 7.70 -17.80
C GLU A 89 7.84 8.97 -18.20
N ILE A 90 7.34 9.71 -17.20
CA ILE A 90 6.86 11.07 -17.38
C ILE A 90 8.04 12.00 -17.13
N GLY A 91 8.59 12.57 -18.21
CA GLY A 91 9.72 13.49 -18.14
C GLY A 91 9.36 14.80 -17.42
N VAL A 92 10.30 15.35 -16.65
CA VAL A 92 10.11 16.64 -15.97
C VAL A 92 9.78 17.73 -16.99
N GLY A 93 8.74 18.52 -16.70
CA GLY A 93 8.26 19.58 -17.60
C GLY A 93 7.32 19.11 -18.72
N SER A 94 7.10 17.80 -18.86
CA SER A 94 6.11 17.27 -19.81
C SER A 94 4.70 17.71 -19.40
N SER A 95 3.91 18.16 -20.38
CA SER A 95 2.49 18.42 -20.17
C SER A 95 1.74 17.09 -20.16
N VAL A 96 1.06 16.79 -19.06
CA VAL A 96 0.26 15.57 -18.87
C VAL A 96 -1.19 15.90 -18.59
N SER A 97 -2.11 15.03 -19.02
CA SER A 97 -3.51 15.12 -18.63
C SER A 97 -3.68 14.57 -17.22
N VAL A 98 -4.29 15.37 -16.35
CA VAL A 98 -4.46 15.03 -14.93
C VAL A 98 -5.93 15.17 -14.56
N ARG A 99 -6.45 14.18 -13.86
CA ARG A 99 -7.80 14.20 -13.29
C ARG A 99 -7.71 14.07 -11.78
N LEU A 100 -8.20 15.09 -11.08
CA LEU A 100 -8.28 15.11 -9.61
C LEU A 100 -9.70 14.71 -9.20
N LYS A 101 -9.85 13.74 -8.30
CA LYS A 101 -11.14 13.29 -7.75
C LYS A 101 -10.98 12.96 -6.27
N GLY A 102 -11.49 13.83 -5.39
CA GLY A 102 -11.33 13.68 -3.95
C GLY A 102 -9.86 13.74 -3.55
N ASP A 103 -9.38 12.71 -2.87
CA ASP A 103 -7.99 12.48 -2.48
C ASP A 103 -7.16 11.77 -3.56
N LYS A 104 -7.75 11.47 -4.74
CA LYS A 104 -7.06 10.77 -5.83
C LYS A 104 -6.62 11.73 -6.93
N MET A 105 -5.43 11.46 -7.46
CA MET A 105 -4.91 12.07 -8.68
C MET A 105 -4.59 10.98 -9.70
N TYR A 106 -5.26 11.05 -10.86
CA TYR A 106 -5.06 10.16 -11.99
C TYR A 106 -4.24 10.87 -13.06
N VAL A 107 -3.06 10.34 -13.39
CA VAL A 107 -2.13 10.94 -14.35
C VAL A 107 -2.09 10.08 -15.60
N LYS A 108 -2.47 10.66 -16.76
CA LYS A 108 -2.40 9.94 -18.04
C LYS A 108 -0.94 9.81 -18.47
N ARG A 109 -0.49 8.57 -18.62
CA ARG A 109 0.85 8.19 -19.06
C ARG A 109 0.97 8.28 -20.59
N PRO A 110 2.20 8.39 -21.13
CA PRO A 110 2.44 8.39 -22.58
C PRO A 110 1.91 7.13 -23.28
N ASN A 111 1.91 5.98 -22.60
CA ASN A 111 1.36 4.72 -23.10
C ASN A 111 -0.18 4.68 -23.13
N GLY A 112 -0.86 5.77 -22.76
CA GLY A 112 -2.31 5.90 -22.73
C GLY A 112 -3.00 5.38 -21.48
N ARG A 113 -2.28 4.67 -20.59
CA ARG A 113 -2.80 4.18 -19.30
C ARG A 113 -2.81 5.29 -18.25
N GLU A 114 -3.55 5.12 -17.17
CA GLU A 114 -3.57 6.07 -16.05
C GLU A 114 -2.74 5.54 -14.87
N LEU A 115 -1.89 6.40 -14.30
CA LEU A 115 -1.30 6.17 -12.99
C LEU A 115 -2.27 6.70 -11.94
N GLU A 116 -2.81 5.81 -11.11
CA GLU A 116 -3.58 6.20 -9.93
C GLU A 116 -2.61 6.55 -8.78
N THR A 117 -2.84 7.70 -8.17
CA THR A 117 -2.09 8.17 -7.00
C THR A 117 -3.03 8.70 -5.92
N THR A 118 -2.58 8.68 -4.67
CA THR A 118 -3.27 9.31 -3.54
C THR A 118 -2.54 10.60 -3.18
N ILE A 119 -3.27 11.71 -3.18
CA ILE A 119 -2.74 13.05 -2.90
C ILE A 119 -2.42 13.14 -1.41
N VAL A 120 -1.13 13.20 -1.09
CA VAL A 120 -0.65 13.34 0.30
C VAL A 120 -0.28 14.77 0.65
N GLN A 121 0.01 15.59 -0.36
CA GLN A 121 0.37 17.00 -0.15
C GLN A 121 -0.04 17.88 -1.33
N LYS A 122 -0.48 19.09 -1.01
CA LYS A 122 -0.69 20.18 -1.98
C LYS A 122 0.10 21.40 -1.53
N ILE A 123 0.97 21.88 -2.42
CA ILE A 123 1.81 23.07 -2.24
C ILE A 123 1.27 24.17 -3.16
N ARG A 124 1.03 25.36 -2.62
CA ARG A 124 0.53 26.53 -3.35
C ARG A 124 1.63 27.52 -3.61
#